data_AF-A0AAN7RPE1-F1
#
_entry.id   AF-A0AAN7RPE1-F1
#
_cell.length_a   1.000
_cell.length_b   1.000
_cell.length_c   1.000
_cell.angle_alpha   90.00
_cell.angle_beta   90.00
_cell.angle_gamma   90.00
#
_symmetry.space_group_name_H-M   'P 1'
#
loop_
_entity.id
_entity.type
_entity.pdbx_description
1 polymer ?
#
loop_
_entity_poly.entity_id
_entity_poly.type
_entity_poly.pdbx_seq_one_letter_code
_entity_poly.pdbx_strand_id
1 'polypeptide(L)'
;MATQNTNCILGCIKRSVASRLREVILPLDSTLHRKDMDLLERVQRRATEIIRGLEHLSYEERLRELGLFSLEKRRLQGDLITAFQHIKGA
;
A
#
# COMPACT_ATOMS: atom_id res chain seq x y z
N MET A 1 -23.87 -33.30 23.46
CA MET A 1 -23.55 -33.55 22.04
C MET A 1 -24.07 -32.46 21.08
N ALA A 2 -25.17 -31.73 21.37
CA ALA A 2 -25.68 -30.68 20.49
C ALA A 2 -24.81 -29.39 20.39
N THR A 3 -24.05 -29.06 21.43
CA THR A 3 -23.24 -27.83 21.54
C THR A 3 -21.94 -27.83 20.72
N GLN A 4 -21.38 -29.02 20.43
CA GLN A 4 -20.14 -29.13 19.65
C GLN A 4 -20.40 -28.86 18.15
N ASN A 5 -21.56 -29.29 17.66
CA ASN A 5 -21.98 -29.08 16.27
C ASN A 5 -22.27 -27.60 15.96
N THR A 6 -22.88 -26.86 16.90
CA THR A 6 -23.13 -25.42 16.74
C THR A 6 -21.83 -24.61 16.73
N ASN A 7 -20.84 -24.98 17.56
CA ASN A 7 -19.52 -24.35 17.57
C ASN A 7 -18.74 -24.58 16.27
N CYS A 8 -18.82 -25.79 15.70
CA CYS A 8 -18.23 -26.09 14.40
C CYS A 8 -18.84 -25.24 13.28
N ILE A 9 -20.16 -25.14 13.23
CA ILE A 9 -20.87 -24.34 12.21
C ILE A 9 -20.53 -22.85 12.36
N LEU A 10 -20.55 -22.33 13.59
CA LEU A 10 -20.17 -20.94 13.87
C LEU A 10 -18.72 -20.65 13.43
N GLY A 11 -17.79 -21.57 13.68
CA GLY A 11 -16.41 -21.47 13.23
C GLY A 11 -16.28 -21.46 11.70
N CYS A 12 -17.04 -22.32 11.01
CA CYS A 12 -17.08 -22.35 9.54
C CYS A 12 -17.63 -21.06 8.94
N ILE A 13 -18.69 -20.48 9.52
CA ILE A 13 -19.25 -19.20 9.08
C ILE A 13 -18.23 -18.08 9.29
N LYS A 14 -17.59 -18.01 10.48
CA LYS A 14 -16.54 -17.01 10.76
C LYS A 14 -15.38 -17.09 9.77
N ARG A 15 -14.90 -18.30 9.44
CA ARG A 15 -13.83 -18.51 8.45
C ARG A 15 -14.27 -18.11 7.04
N SER A 16 -15.49 -18.47 6.63
CA SER A 16 -16.06 -18.10 5.33
C SER A 16 -16.19 -16.58 5.18
N VAL A 17 -16.74 -15.91 6.20
CA VAL A 17 -16.84 -14.44 6.24
C VAL A 17 -15.46 -13.80 6.22
N ALA A 18 -14.49 -14.31 6.99
CA ALA A 18 -13.12 -13.82 6.96
C ALA A 18 -12.43 -14.02 5.60
N SER A 19 -12.66 -15.15 4.92
CA SER A 19 -12.14 -15.41 3.57
C SER A 19 -12.71 -14.41 2.57
N ARG A 20 -14.04 -14.25 2.57
CA ARG A 20 -14.74 -13.30 1.68
C ARG A 20 -14.31 -11.85 1.94
N LEU A 21 -14.15 -11.47 3.21
CA LEU A 21 -13.64 -10.15 3.56
C LEU A 21 -12.21 -9.95 3.06
N ARG A 22 -11.32 -10.95 3.21
CA ARG A 22 -9.95 -10.86 2.68
C ARG A 22 -9.93 -10.77 1.15
N GLU A 23 -10.76 -11.54 0.46
CA GLU A 23 -10.88 -11.54 -1.00
C GLU A 23 -11.39 -10.21 -1.57
N VAL A 24 -12.24 -9.47 -0.83
CA VAL A 24 -12.75 -8.16 -1.28
C VAL A 24 -11.87 -7.01 -0.83
N ILE A 25 -11.40 -7.05 0.42
CA ILE A 25 -10.65 -5.95 1.03
C ILE A 25 -9.25 -5.86 0.42
N LEU A 26 -8.50 -6.97 0.25
CA LEU A 26 -7.12 -6.88 -0.26
C LEU A 26 -7.04 -6.28 -1.68
N PRO A 27 -7.92 -6.67 -2.64
CA PRO A 27 -7.95 -6.02 -3.96
C PRO A 27 -8.44 -4.57 -3.89
N LEU A 28 -9.43 -4.25 -3.07
CA LEU A 28 -9.93 -2.88 -2.94
C LEU A 28 -8.85 -1.96 -2.33
N ASP A 29 -8.16 -2.43 -1.31
CA ASP A 29 -7.09 -1.73 -0.64
C ASP A 29 -5.94 -1.47 -1.63
N SER A 30 -5.50 -2.49 -2.37
CA SER A 30 -4.46 -2.32 -3.39
C SER A 30 -4.86 -1.35 -4.52
N THR A 31 -6.12 -1.35 -4.95
CA THR A 31 -6.59 -0.48 -6.05
C THR A 31 -6.82 0.95 -5.61
N LEU A 32 -7.38 1.19 -4.42
CA LEU A 32 -7.52 2.53 -3.85
C LEU A 32 -6.15 3.14 -3.58
N HIS A 33 -5.27 2.41 -2.90
CA HIS A 33 -3.92 2.90 -2.63
C HIS A 33 -3.13 3.17 -3.90
N ARG A 34 -3.33 2.42 -4.99
CA ARG A 34 -2.69 2.72 -6.29
C ARG A 34 -3.15 4.06 -6.86
N LYS A 35 -4.47 4.33 -6.85
CA LYS A 35 -5.02 5.59 -7.37
C LYS A 35 -4.53 6.80 -6.56
N ASP A 36 -4.51 6.69 -5.24
CA ASP A 36 -4.03 7.76 -4.38
C ASP A 36 -2.53 8.01 -4.60
N MET A 37 -1.76 6.95 -4.79
CA MET A 37 -0.34 7.04 -5.12
C MET A 37 -0.10 7.74 -6.47
N ASP A 38 -0.86 7.41 -7.51
CA ASP A 38 -0.74 8.09 -8.81
C ASP A 38 -1.04 9.59 -8.71
N LEU A 39 -2.04 9.96 -7.90
CA LEU A 39 -2.36 11.37 -7.65
C LEU A 39 -1.23 12.07 -6.90
N LEU A 40 -0.69 11.45 -5.86
CA LEU A 40 0.43 12.00 -5.10
C LEU A 40 1.71 12.09 -5.95
N GLU A 41 1.96 11.14 -6.85
CA GLU A 41 3.13 11.16 -7.73
C GLU A 41 3.04 12.31 -8.73
N ARG A 42 1.82 12.62 -9.20
CA ARG A 42 1.57 13.83 -10.03
C ARG A 42 1.83 15.12 -9.25
N VAL A 43 1.48 15.17 -7.96
CA VAL A 43 1.78 16.31 -7.10
C VAL A 43 3.29 16.47 -6.92
N GLN A 44 4.01 15.39 -6.62
CA GLN A 44 5.47 15.41 -6.51
C GLN A 44 6.11 15.85 -7.83
N ARG A 45 5.65 15.33 -8.97
CA ARG A 45 6.13 15.72 -10.29
C ARG A 45 5.96 17.22 -10.54
N ARG A 46 4.78 17.79 -10.27
CA ARG A 46 4.54 19.23 -10.43
C ARG A 46 5.39 20.06 -9.48
N ALA A 47 5.54 19.63 -8.23
CA ALA A 47 6.36 20.33 -7.26
C ALA A 47 7.84 20.39 -7.69
N THR A 48 8.39 19.28 -8.21
CA THR A 48 9.79 19.24 -8.69
C THR A 48 9.99 20.02 -9.99
N GLU A 49 8.94 20.19 -10.80
CA GLU A 49 8.98 20.96 -12.05
C GLU A 49 9.10 22.47 -11.82
N ILE A 50 8.55 22.97 -10.72
CA ILE A 50 8.56 24.41 -10.39
C ILE A 50 9.96 24.88 -9.93
N ILE A 51 10.87 23.95 -9.61
CA ILE A 51 12.22 24.28 -9.17
C ILE A 51 13.02 24.79 -10.37
N ARG A 52 13.35 26.08 -10.33
CA ARG A 52 14.12 26.75 -11.40
C ARG A 52 15.43 26.01 -11.67
N GLY A 53 15.75 25.83 -12.95
CA GLY A 53 16.93 25.08 -13.38
C GLY A 53 16.71 23.57 -13.53
N LEU A 54 15.60 23.01 -13.04
CA LEU A 54 15.23 21.61 -13.22
C LEU A 54 14.08 21.40 -14.21
N GLU A 55 13.52 22.49 -14.75
CA GLU A 55 12.34 22.50 -15.63
C GLU A 55 12.46 21.57 -16.86
N HIS A 56 13.67 21.49 -17.43
CA HIS A 56 13.96 20.72 -18.64
C HIS A 56 14.31 19.25 -18.38
N LEU A 57 14.57 18.90 -17.11
CA LEU A 57 14.94 17.54 -16.74
C LEU A 57 13.71 16.65 -16.71
N SER A 58 13.89 15.39 -17.08
CA SER A 58 12.86 14.38 -16.90
C SER A 58 12.55 14.21 -15.41
N TYR A 59 11.36 13.71 -15.09
CA TYR A 59 10.95 13.51 -13.70
C TYR A 59 11.97 12.66 -12.91
N GLU A 60 12.48 11.58 -13.51
CA GLU A 60 13.48 10.70 -12.88
C GLU A 60 14.82 11.41 -12.63
N GLU A 61 15.27 12.25 -13.56
CA GLU A 61 16.48 13.06 -13.39
C GLU A 61 16.30 14.11 -12.29
N ARG A 62 15.14 14.77 -12.24
CA ARG A 62 14.81 15.70 -11.13
C ARG A 62 14.85 15.00 -9.78
N LEU A 63 14.33 13.77 -9.69
CA LEU A 63 14.41 12.99 -8.44
C LEU A 63 15.86 12.69 -8.05
N ARG A 64 16.71 12.32 -9.01
CA ARG A 64 18.14 12.05 -8.76
C ARG A 64 18.87 13.30 -8.29
N GLU A 65 18.69 14.42 -8.98
CA GLU A 65 19.35 15.69 -8.65
C GLU A 65 18.95 16.17 -7.25
N LEU A 66 17.67 16.01 -6.88
CA LEU A 66 17.14 16.38 -5.57
C LEU A 66 17.41 15.33 -4.47
N GLY A 67 18.01 14.18 -4.81
CA GLY A 67 18.20 13.08 -3.86
C GLY A 67 16.88 12.47 -3.33
N LEU A 68 15.80 12.57 -4.10
CA LEU A 68 14.47 12.09 -3.73
C LEU A 68 14.19 10.70 -4.31
N PHE A 69 13.28 9.98 -3.65
CA PHE A 69 12.70 8.74 -4.18
C PHE A 69 11.29 8.98 -4.73
N SER A 70 10.92 8.17 -5.73
CA SER A 70 9.51 8.04 -6.13
C SER A 70 8.66 7.58 -4.94
N LEU A 71 7.37 7.90 -4.94
CA LEU A 71 6.50 7.46 -3.86
C LEU A 71 6.40 5.94 -3.83
N GLU A 72 6.39 5.27 -4.98
CA GLU A 72 6.33 3.81 -5.05
C GLU A 72 7.48 3.17 -4.27
N LYS A 73 8.71 3.68 -4.44
CA LYS A 73 9.87 3.20 -3.70
C LYS A 73 9.75 3.49 -2.20
N ARG A 74 9.25 4.67 -1.80
CA ARG A 74 9.01 5.02 -0.38
C ARG A 74 7.95 4.12 0.25
N ARG A 75 6.89 3.80 -0.49
CA ARG A 75 5.84 2.88 -0.05
C ARG A 75 6.40 1.48 0.15
N LEU A 76 7.13 0.94 -0.82
CA LEU A 76 7.75 -0.38 -0.70
C LEU A 76 8.67 -0.47 0.52
N GLN A 77 9.41 0.60 0.83
CA GLN A 77 10.21 0.67 2.05
C GLN A 77 9.35 0.64 3.32
N GLY A 78 8.23 1.38 3.36
CA GLY A 78 7.28 1.36 4.47
C GLY A 78 6.61 -0.01 4.66
N ASP A 79 6.22 -0.66 3.56
CA ASP A 79 5.62 -1.99 3.56
C ASP A 79 6.60 -3.03 4.11
N LEU A 80 7.87 -2.94 3.69
CA LEU A 80 8.94 -3.83 4.18
C LEU A 80 9.22 -3.62 5.69
N ILE A 81 9.23 -2.38 6.16
CA ILE A 81 9.40 -2.07 7.59
C ILE A 81 8.23 -2.67 8.39
N THR A 82 7.00 -2.50 7.91
CA THR A 82 5.81 -3.04 8.56
C THR A 82 5.83 -4.56 8.61
N ALA A 83 6.21 -5.22 7.51
CA ALA A 83 6.37 -6.67 7.46
C ALA A 83 7.45 -7.16 8.43
N PHE A 84 8.58 -6.46 8.50
CA PHE A 84 9.66 -6.79 9.44
C PHE A 84 9.22 -6.65 10.90
N GLN A 85 8.49 -5.58 11.25
CA GLN A 85 7.92 -5.39 12.59
C GLN A 85 6.94 -6.51 12.94
N HIS A 86 6.10 -6.91 11.99
CA HIS A 86 5.17 -8.03 12.19
C HIS A 86 5.90 -9.35 12.44
N ILE A 87 6.98 -9.62 11.70
CA ILE A 87 7.80 -10.83 11.86
C ILE A 87 8.56 -10.83 13.19
N LYS A 88 9.05 -9.67 13.64
CA LYS A 88 9.75 -9.57 14.93
C LYS A 88 8.84 -9.72 16.15
N GLY A 89 7.52 -9.66 15.95
CA GLY A 89 6.56 -9.45 17.04
C GLY A 89 6.62 -7.99 17.47
N ALA A 90 5.51 -7.29 17.34
CA ALA A 90 5.39 -5.86 17.66
C ALA A 90 5.93 -5.51 19.05
#